data_AF-B0ELJ5-F1
#
_entry.id   AF-B0ELJ5-F1
#
_cell.length_a   1.000
_cell.length_b   1.000
_cell.length_c   1.000
_cell.angle_alpha   90.00
_cell.angle_beta   90.00
_cell.angle_gamma   90.00
#
_symmetry.space_group_name_H-M   'P 1'
#
loop_
_entity.id
_entity.type
_entity.pdbx_description
1 polymer ?
#
loop_
_entity_poly.entity_id
_entity_poly.type
_entity_poly.pdbx_seq_one_letter_code
_entity_poly.pdbx_strand_id
1 'polypeptide(L)'
;MGIESEDKAEYQKLEYISVNRLINYFDDLDELKEVCSNFVECFKKEETTPYDHKNYDELIEKELDLVYLIHNLSEGMIHEYKDVEETYKRRAFEREFDKQMITNEQLTKKPKIPKED
;
A
#
# COMPACT_ATOMS: atom_id res chain seq x y z
N MET A 1 -17.30 -5.78 7.00
CA MET A 1 -16.47 -6.93 6.60
C MET A 1 -15.55 -6.45 5.51
N GLY A 2 -14.24 -6.48 5.77
CA GLY A 2 -13.23 -6.28 4.72
C GLY A 2 -13.17 -7.52 3.82
N ILE A 3 -12.52 -7.38 2.67
CA ILE A 3 -12.17 -8.52 1.82
C ILE A 3 -11.06 -9.30 2.54
N GLU A 4 -11.18 -10.61 2.66
CA GLU A 4 -10.19 -11.46 3.33
C GLU A 4 -8.91 -11.59 2.49
N SER A 5 -7.77 -11.90 3.11
CA SER A 5 -6.48 -12.03 2.41
C SER A 5 -6.50 -13.11 1.33
N GLU A 6 -7.24 -14.19 1.56
CA GLU A 6 -7.48 -15.27 0.61
C GLU A 6 -8.20 -14.75 -0.65
N ASP A 7 -9.31 -14.01 -0.46
CA ASP A 7 -10.06 -13.38 -1.55
C ASP A 7 -9.21 -12.38 -2.33
N LYS A 8 -8.41 -11.55 -1.63
CA LYS A 8 -7.48 -10.59 -2.27
C LYS A 8 -6.47 -11.33 -3.14
N ALA A 9 -5.88 -12.41 -2.64
CA ALA A 9 -4.87 -13.20 -3.35
C ALA A 9 -5.46 -13.90 -4.58
N GLU A 10 -6.68 -14.45 -4.47
CA GLU A 10 -7.37 -15.07 -5.59
C GLU A 10 -7.75 -14.08 -6.70
N TYR A 11 -8.15 -12.85 -6.33
CA TYR A 11 -8.48 -11.81 -7.31
C TYR A 11 -7.24 -11.30 -8.05
N GLN A 12 -6.12 -11.15 -7.33
CA GLN A 12 -4.90 -10.55 -7.86
C GLN A 12 -4.09 -11.48 -8.77
N LYS A 13 -4.19 -12.80 -8.54
CA LYS A 13 -3.48 -13.92 -9.23
C LYS A 13 -2.32 -13.45 -10.10
N LEU A 14 -1.13 -13.49 -9.51
CA LEU A 14 0.13 -13.13 -10.17
C LEU A 14 0.76 -14.41 -10.72
N GLU A 15 0.99 -14.49 -12.04
CA GLU A 15 1.50 -15.70 -12.71
C GLU A 15 2.79 -16.28 -12.09
N TYR A 16 3.57 -15.46 -11.40
CA TYR A 16 4.89 -15.81 -10.86
C TYR A 16 4.97 -15.78 -9.33
N ILE A 17 3.85 -15.58 -8.62
CA ILE A 17 3.82 -15.54 -7.15
C ILE A 17 2.76 -16.51 -6.65
N SER A 18 3.16 -17.39 -5.73
CA SER A 18 2.23 -18.33 -5.11
C SER A 18 1.15 -17.62 -4.32
N VAL A 19 -0.09 -18.14 -4.37
CA VAL A 19 -1.24 -17.60 -3.63
C VAL A 19 -0.94 -17.44 -2.14
N ASN A 20 -0.32 -18.44 -1.50
CA ASN A 20 0.06 -18.38 -0.08
C ASN A 20 0.98 -17.19 0.25
N ARG A 21 1.88 -16.83 -0.67
CA ARG A 21 2.79 -15.70 -0.48
C ARG A 21 2.08 -14.35 -0.60
N LEU A 22 1.04 -14.29 -1.43
CA LEU A 22 0.15 -13.12 -1.47
C LEU A 22 -0.73 -13.02 -0.23
N ILE A 23 -1.23 -14.16 0.29
CA ILE A 23 -1.97 -14.20 1.55
C ILE A 23 -1.11 -13.64 2.67
N ASN A 24 0.10 -14.18 2.88
CA ASN A 24 1.02 -13.70 3.91
C ASN A 24 1.33 -12.20 3.76
N TYR A 25 1.57 -11.74 2.52
CA TYR A 25 1.78 -10.32 2.25
C TYR A 25 0.58 -9.45 2.67
N PHE A 26 -0.65 -9.91 2.42
CA PHE A 26 -1.85 -9.17 2.80
C PHE A 26 -2.11 -9.20 4.31
N ASP A 27 -1.80 -10.32 4.96
CA ASP A 27 -1.89 -10.44 6.43
C ASP A 27 -0.91 -9.49 7.11
N ASP A 28 0.34 -9.46 6.67
CA ASP A 28 1.37 -8.54 7.21
C ASP A 28 1.03 -7.07 6.92
N LEU A 29 0.40 -6.78 5.77
CA LEU A 29 -0.12 -5.44 5.48
C LEU A 29 -1.25 -5.04 6.45
N ASP A 30 -2.14 -5.98 6.78
CA ASP A 30 -3.23 -5.72 7.71
C ASP A 30 -2.69 -5.55 9.14
N GLU A 31 -1.67 -6.31 9.56
CA GLU A 31 -0.94 -6.08 10.83
C GLU A 31 -0.28 -4.70 10.85
N LEU A 32 0.47 -4.33 9.80
CA LEU A 32 1.12 -3.02 9.71
C LEU A 32 0.09 -1.88 9.79
N LYS A 33 -1.08 -2.05 9.17
CA LYS A 33 -2.18 -1.09 9.23
C LYS A 33 -2.74 -0.95 10.65
N GLU A 34 -2.89 -2.05 11.38
CA GLU A 34 -3.34 -2.02 12.78
C GLU A 34 -2.33 -1.28 13.66
N VAL A 35 -1.04 -1.55 13.52
CA VAL A 35 0.02 -0.85 14.26
C VAL A 35 0.04 0.64 13.92
N CYS A 36 -0.05 1.00 12.63
CA CYS A 36 -0.15 2.40 12.20
C CYS A 36 -1.39 3.09 12.80
N SER A 37 -2.52 2.38 12.88
CA SER A 37 -3.75 2.92 13.48
C SER A 37 -3.58 3.18 14.97
N ASN A 38 -2.95 2.25 15.69
CA ASN A 38 -2.60 2.41 17.11
C ASN A 38 -1.66 3.59 17.33
N PHE A 39 -0.69 3.80 16.45
CA PHE A 39 0.21 4.96 16.48
C PHE A 39 -0.58 6.27 16.34
N VAL A 40 -1.46 6.37 15.34
CA VAL A 40 -2.30 7.56 15.13
C VAL A 40 -3.21 7.82 16.33
N GLU A 41 -3.76 6.78 16.95
CA GLU A 41 -4.55 6.94 18.17
C GLU A 41 -3.73 7.39 19.38
N CYS A 42 -2.48 6.93 19.51
CA CYS A 42 -1.57 7.37 20.56
C CYS A 42 -1.22 8.84 20.38
N PHE A 43 -0.83 9.22 19.17
CA PHE A 43 -0.52 10.58 18.77
C PHE A 43 -1.65 11.56 19.09
N LYS A 44 -2.90 11.20 18.76
CA LYS A 44 -4.07 12.05 19.09
C LYS A 44 -4.28 12.23 20.59
N LYS A 45 -3.93 11.23 21.40
CA LYS A 45 -4.03 11.30 22.86
C LYS A 45 -2.94 12.21 23.42
N GLU A 46 -1.72 12.12 22.89
CA GLU A 46 -0.62 13.01 23.23
C GLU A 46 -0.97 14.47 22.93
N GLU A 47 -1.44 14.79 21.72
CA GLU A 47 -1.79 16.17 21.32
C GLU A 47 -2.83 16.84 22.24
N THR A 48 -3.67 16.05 22.89
CA THR A 48 -4.75 16.53 23.78
C THR A 48 -4.40 16.44 25.26
N THR A 49 -3.24 15.88 25.60
CA THR A 49 -2.76 15.71 26.97
C THR A 49 -1.84 16.87 27.35
N PRO A 50 -2.10 17.60 28.45
CA PRO A 50 -1.18 18.62 28.94
C PRO A 50 0.20 18.05 29.27
N TYR A 51 1.26 18.81 28.99
CA TYR A 51 2.65 18.37 29.23
C TYR A 51 2.99 18.09 30.70
N ASP A 52 2.24 18.67 31.64
CA ASP A 52 2.38 18.45 33.08
C ASP A 52 1.52 17.28 33.58
N HIS A 53 0.74 16.66 32.69
CA HIS A 53 -0.06 15.50 33.02
C HIS A 53 0.86 14.29 33.24
N LYS A 54 0.64 13.59 34.34
CA LYS A 54 1.43 12.41 34.78
C LYS A 54 1.60 11.27 33.77
N ASN A 55 0.76 11.22 32.74
CA ASN A 55 0.80 10.19 31.70
C ASN A 55 1.38 10.70 30.37
N TYR A 56 1.83 11.96 30.29
CA TYR A 56 2.37 12.53 29.05
C TYR A 56 3.62 11.75 28.61
N ASP A 57 4.56 11.53 29.54
CA ASP A 57 5.78 10.75 29.26
C ASP A 57 5.45 9.32 28.80
N GLU A 58 4.46 8.67 29.42
CA GLU A 58 4.00 7.32 29.03
C GLU A 58 3.44 7.29 27.59
N LEU A 59 2.77 8.36 27.14
CA LEU A 59 2.27 8.46 25.77
C LEU A 59 3.42 8.59 24.77
N ILE A 60 4.43 9.41 25.09
CA ILE A 60 5.63 9.59 24.25
C ILE A 60 6.44 8.29 24.16
N GLU A 61 6.64 7.59 25.29
CA GLU A 61 7.32 6.29 25.31
C GLU A 61 6.57 5.27 24.43
N LYS A 62 5.24 5.22 24.54
CA LYS A 62 4.42 4.33 23.72
C LYS A 62 4.46 4.67 22.23
N GLU A 63 4.48 5.96 21.87
CA GLU A 63 4.67 6.37 20.48
C GLU A 63 6.01 5.92 19.93
N LEU A 64 7.07 6.06 20.71
CA LEU A 64 8.40 5.62 20.32
C LEU A 64 8.44 4.11 20.07
N ASP A 65 7.84 3.31 20.96
CA ASP A 65 7.71 1.86 20.80
C ASP A 65 6.95 1.50 19.51
N LEU A 66 5.86 2.21 19.22
CA LEU A 66 5.07 2.01 18.00
C LEU A 66 5.86 2.40 16.74
N VAL A 67 6.67 3.46 16.78
CA VAL A 67 7.57 3.83 15.68
C VAL A 67 8.58 2.72 15.40
N TYR A 68 9.21 2.15 16.44
CA TYR A 68 10.13 1.02 16.27
C TYR A 68 9.43 -0.22 15.71
N LEU A 69 8.20 -0.51 16.16
CA LEU A 69 7.43 -1.62 15.64
C LEU A 69 7.08 -1.44 14.16
N ILE A 70 6.64 -0.24 13.76
CA ILE A 70 6.37 0.10 12.35
C ILE A 70 7.63 -0.07 11.51
N HIS A 71 8.78 0.41 11.98
CA HIS A 71 10.05 0.24 11.30
C HIS A 71 10.36 -1.24 11.07
N ASN A 72 10.33 -2.06 12.12
CA ASN A 72 10.69 -3.47 12.03
C ASN A 72 9.74 -4.27 11.13
N LEU A 73 8.42 -4.01 11.23
CA LEU A 73 7.44 -4.65 10.35
C LEU A 73 7.66 -4.24 8.90
N SER A 74 7.77 -2.93 8.62
CA SER A 74 7.94 -2.45 7.24
C SER A 74 9.26 -2.90 6.60
N GLU A 75 10.36 -2.91 7.35
CA GLU A 75 11.65 -3.44 6.90
C GLU A 75 11.56 -4.95 6.60
N GLY A 76 10.94 -5.72 7.51
CA GLY A 76 10.67 -7.14 7.31
C GLY A 76 9.90 -7.39 6.02
N MET A 77 8.80 -6.68 5.80
CA MET A 77 7.99 -6.82 4.59
C MET A 77 8.75 -6.46 3.31
N ILE A 78 9.57 -5.40 3.33
CA ILE A 78 10.38 -4.99 2.16
C ILE A 78 11.37 -6.09 1.79
N HIS A 79 11.98 -6.75 2.77
CA HIS A 79 12.91 -7.85 2.54
C HIS A 79 12.21 -9.14 2.13
N GLU A 80 11.13 -9.48 2.83
CA GLU A 80 10.45 -10.76 2.66
C GLU A 80 9.59 -10.83 1.42
N TYR A 81 9.06 -9.70 0.90
CA TYR A 81 8.12 -9.68 -0.23
C TYR A 81 8.65 -8.96 -1.48
N LYS A 82 9.97 -8.96 -1.68
CA LYS A 82 10.61 -8.29 -2.83
C LYS A 82 10.05 -8.73 -4.19
N ASP A 83 9.74 -10.01 -4.37
CA ASP A 83 9.13 -10.57 -5.58
C ASP A 83 7.70 -10.02 -5.82
N VAL A 84 6.93 -9.88 -4.74
CA VAL A 84 5.61 -9.23 -4.76
C VAL A 84 5.75 -7.77 -5.19
N GLU A 85 6.67 -7.04 -4.57
CA GLU A 85 6.97 -5.65 -4.91
C GLU A 85 7.37 -5.48 -6.39
N GLU A 86 8.34 -6.26 -6.86
CA GLU A 86 8.82 -6.23 -8.25
C GLU A 86 7.70 -6.54 -9.24
N THR A 87 6.82 -7.48 -8.92
CA THR A 87 5.68 -7.81 -9.78
C THR A 87 4.68 -6.67 -9.85
N TYR A 88 4.36 -6.02 -8.73
CA TYR A 88 3.49 -4.83 -8.75
C TYR A 88 4.11 -3.66 -9.48
N LYS A 89 5.42 -3.42 -9.34
CA LYS A 89 6.15 -2.39 -10.08
C LYS A 89 6.10 -2.63 -11.59
N ARG A 90 6.35 -3.86 -12.03
CA ARG A 90 6.25 -4.25 -13.45
C ARG A 90 4.84 -4.01 -13.99
N ARG A 91 3.80 -4.49 -13.29
CA ARG A 91 2.41 -4.25 -13.70
C ARG A 91 2.06 -2.76 -13.74
N ALA A 92 2.59 -1.96 -12.82
CA ALA A 92 2.39 -0.51 -12.83
C ALA A 92 3.03 0.14 -14.06
N PHE A 93 4.24 -0.29 -14.43
CA PHE A 93 4.92 0.15 -15.64
C PHE A 93 4.15 -0.24 -16.91
N GLU A 94 3.70 -1.49 -17.02
CA GLU A 94 2.88 -1.98 -18.15
C GLU A 94 1.60 -1.15 -18.33
N ARG A 95 0.85 -0.91 -17.23
CA ARG A 95 -0.34 -0.06 -17.26
C ARG A 95 -0.06 1.36 -17.76
N GLU A 96 1.08 1.92 -17.40
CA GLU A 96 1.46 3.26 -17.83
C GLU A 96 1.88 3.29 -19.29
N PHE A 97 2.63 2.27 -19.74
CA PHE A 97 2.99 2.09 -21.13
C PHE A 97 1.76 1.94 -22.04
N ASP A 98 0.79 1.13 -21.64
CA ASP A 98 -0.46 0.92 -22.38
C ASP A 98 -1.26 2.22 -22.54
N LYS A 99 -1.35 3.03 -21.47
CA LYS A 99 -2.00 4.35 -21.55
C LYS A 99 -1.32 5.27 -22.56
N GLN A 100 0.01 5.27 -22.61
CA GLN A 100 0.77 6.09 -23.55
C GLN A 100 0.56 5.63 -24.99
N MET A 101 0.52 4.32 -25.23
CA MET A 101 0.22 3.76 -26.56
C MET A 101 -1.18 4.16 -27.03
N ILE A 102 -2.20 3.99 -26.19
CA ILE A 102 -3.58 4.39 -26.52
C ILE A 102 -3.65 5.90 -26.82
N THR A 103 -2.96 6.73 -26.04
CA THR A 103 -2.92 8.18 -26.25
C THR A 103 -2.28 8.51 -27.60
N ASN A 104 -1.17 7.86 -27.95
CA ASN A 104 -0.49 8.04 -29.23
C ASN A 104 -1.34 7.57 -30.42
N GLU A 105 -2.05 6.44 -30.29
CA GLU A 105 -3.00 5.97 -31.31
C GLU A 105 -4.17 6.94 -31.53
N GLN A 106 -4.64 7.60 -30.47
CA GLN A 106 -5.68 8.62 -30.59
C GLN A 106 -5.17 9.90 -31.27
N LEU A 107 -3.94 10.32 -30.98
CA LEU A 107 -3.32 11.49 -31.62
C LEU A 107 -2.97 11.27 -33.10
N THR A 108 -2.70 10.02 -33.50
CA THR A 108 -2.33 9.66 -34.88
C THR A 108 -3.55 9.38 -35.78
N LYS A 109 -4.75 9.23 -35.21
CA LYS A 109 -6.00 9.20 -35.99
C LYS A 109 -6.24 10.58 -36.62
N LYS A 110 -5.90 10.73 -37.91
CA LYS A 110 -6.17 11.95 -38.69
C LYS A 110 -7.63 12.41 -38.52
N PRO A 111 -7.88 13.73 -38.40
CA PRO A 111 -9.25 14.25 -38.38
C PRO A 111 -9.97 13.80 -39.66
N LYS A 112 -11.15 13.21 -39.51
CA LYS A 112 -12.05 12.91 -40.64
C LYS A 112 -12.45 14.24 -41.26
N ILE A 113 -11.81 14.61 -42.36
CA ILE A 113 -12.25 15.73 -43.19
C ILE A 113 -13.64 15.35 -43.72
N PRO A 114 -14.71 16.08 -43.37
CA PRO A 114 -16.03 15.84 -43.93
C PRO A 114 -15.94 15.97 -45.46
N LYS A 115 -16.51 15.01 -46.20
CA LYS A 115 -16.70 15.20 -47.63
C LYS A 115 -17.78 16.28 -47.79
N GLU A 116 -17.40 17.41 -48.38
CA GLU A 116 -18.35 18.43 -48.81
C GLU A 116 -19.16 17.86 -49.98
N ASP A 117 -20.50 17.90 -49.85
CA ASP A 117 -21.48 17.57 -50.89
C ASP A 117 -21.71 18.76 -51.83
#